data_AF-F2NHT9-F1
#
_entry.id   AF-F2NHT9-F1
#
_cell.length_a   1.000
_cell.length_b   1.000
_cell.length_c   1.000
_cell.angle_alpha   90.00
_cell.angle_beta   90.00
_cell.angle_gamma   90.00
#
_symmetry.space_group_name_H-M   'P 1'
#
loop_
_entity.id
_entity.type
_entity.pdbx_description
1 polymer ?
#
loop_
_entity_poly.entity_id
_entity_poly.type
_entity_poly.pdbx_seq_one_letter_code
_entity_poly.pdbx_strand_id
1 'polypeptide(L)'
;MSNVIPFSELSRQHKLHLLDHKRREFQERELYLNRLRKLLFQVEGQMRQAEMEQIELYHVIIDEFQLDVPFPNWGDRVGLQRLFKEHPALVTITRFLEDQLDAEGCFDRLTEMKKPADRTNP
;
A
#
# COMPACT_ATOMS: atom_id res chain seq x y z
N MET A 1 -60.75 35.94 16.66
CA MET A 1 -59.59 36.72 17.11
C MET A 1 -58.35 35.98 16.66
N SER A 2 -57.53 36.61 15.82
CA SER A 2 -56.26 36.01 15.36
C SER A 2 -55.31 35.95 16.55
N ASN A 3 -54.90 34.74 16.96
CA ASN A 3 -53.84 34.57 17.95
C ASN A 3 -52.53 34.99 17.27
N VAL A 4 -52.14 36.25 17.47
CA VAL A 4 -50.88 36.79 16.95
C VAL A 4 -49.75 36.11 17.71
N ILE A 5 -49.04 35.20 17.04
CA ILE A 5 -47.86 34.53 17.62
C ILE A 5 -46.77 35.59 17.80
N PRO A 6 -46.20 35.75 19.01
CA PRO A 6 -45.09 36.66 19.24
C PRO A 6 -43.89 36.29 18.35
N PHE A 7 -43.28 37.28 17.71
CA PHE A 7 -42.10 37.08 16.86
C PHE A 7 -40.95 36.36 17.59
N SER A 8 -40.82 36.56 18.90
CA SER A 8 -39.84 35.87 19.74
C SER A 8 -40.05 34.35 19.78
N GLU A 9 -41.31 33.89 19.78
CA GLU A 9 -41.65 32.46 19.75
C GLU A 9 -41.36 31.84 18.38
N LEU A 10 -41.71 32.55 17.29
CA LEU A 10 -41.37 32.15 15.93
C LEU A 10 -39.85 32.08 15.71
N SER A 11 -39.11 33.07 16.19
CA SER A 11 -37.64 33.11 16.10
C SER A 11 -37.01 31.96 16.89
N ARG A 12 -37.55 31.64 18.08
CA ARG A 12 -37.11 30.51 18.89
C ARG A 12 -37.37 29.18 18.18
N GLN A 13 -38.56 28.97 17.65
CA GLN A 13 -38.90 27.75 16.90
C GLN A 13 -38.00 27.58 15.67
N HIS A 14 -37.77 28.64 14.90
CA HIS A 14 -36.85 28.61 13.76
C HIS A 14 -35.43 28.20 14.17
N LYS A 15 -34.89 28.79 15.25
CA LYS A 15 -33.56 28.43 15.76
C LYS A 15 -33.48 26.98 16.21
N LEU A 16 -34.51 26.47 16.88
CA LEU A 16 -34.57 25.06 17.30
C LEU A 16 -34.59 24.12 16.09
N HIS A 17 -35.41 24.42 15.07
CA HIS A 17 -35.43 23.63 13.83
C HIS A 17 -34.09 23.66 13.10
N LEU A 18 -33.43 24.81 13.04
CA LEU A 18 -32.10 24.92 12.46
C LEU A 18 -31.08 24.04 13.20
N LEU A 19 -31.07 24.10 14.54
CA LEU A 19 -30.17 23.28 15.36
C LEU A 19 -30.43 21.79 15.16
N ASP A 20 -31.68 21.36 15.12
CA ASP A 20 -32.05 19.98 14.85
C ASP A 20 -31.60 19.52 13.46
N HIS A 21 -31.79 20.37 12.45
CA HIS A 21 -31.33 20.10 11.09
C HIS A 21 -29.80 19.95 11.03
N LYS A 22 -29.06 20.88 11.64
CA LYS A 22 -27.59 20.84 11.68
C LYS A 22 -27.05 19.66 12.47
N ARG A 23 -27.72 19.24 13.54
CA ARG A 23 -27.39 18.02 14.26
C ARG A 23 -27.53 16.78 13.38
N ARG A 24 -28.61 16.67 12.59
CA ARG A 24 -28.80 15.55 11.66
C ARG A 24 -27.76 15.54 10.55
N GLU A 25 -27.52 16.69 9.89
CA GLU A 25 -26.47 16.83 8.88
C GLU A 25 -25.10 16.38 9.41
N PHE A 26 -24.76 16.79 10.64
CA PHE A 26 -23.50 16.41 11.29
C PHE A 26 -23.41 14.90 11.48
N GLN A 27 -24.46 14.26 12.01
CA GLN A 27 -24.50 12.81 12.24
C GLN A 27 -24.36 12.03 10.92
N GLU A 28 -25.05 12.46 9.86
CA GLU A 28 -24.95 11.83 8.55
C GLU A 28 -23.54 11.91 7.97
N ARG A 29 -22.89 13.07 8.12
CA ARG A 29 -21.49 13.27 7.69
C ARG A 29 -20.53 12.41 8.49
N GLU A 30 -20.68 12.35 9.81
CA GLU A 30 -19.85 11.49 10.67
C GLU A 30 -20.00 10.01 10.29
N LEU A 31 -21.23 9.54 10.06
CA LEU A 31 -21.49 8.18 9.59
C LEU A 31 -20.82 7.92 8.23
N TYR A 32 -20.90 8.88 7.31
CA TYR A 32 -20.25 8.76 6.01
C TYR A 32 -18.72 8.71 6.13
N LEU A 33 -18.11 9.60 6.91
CA LEU A 33 -16.67 9.61 7.17
C LEU A 33 -16.20 8.29 7.79
N ASN A 34 -16.98 7.72 8.72
CA ASN A 34 -16.66 6.43 9.31
C ASN A 34 -16.72 5.27 8.29
N ARG A 35 -17.66 5.30 7.34
CA ARG A 35 -17.68 4.33 6.23
C ARG A 35 -16.46 4.48 5.34
N LEU A 36 -16.07 5.70 4.99
CA LEU A 36 -14.87 5.96 4.18
C LEU A 36 -13.59 5.49 4.88
N ARG A 37 -13.44 5.73 6.20
CA ARG A 37 -12.30 5.23 6.98
C ARG A 37 -12.21 3.71 6.93
N LYS A 38 -13.34 2.99 7.07
CA LYS A 38 -13.37 1.52 6.97
C LYS A 38 -12.93 1.05 5.58
N LEU A 39 -13.38 1.73 4.53
CA LEU A 39 -12.97 1.40 3.17
C LEU A 39 -11.47 1.63 2.95
N LEU A 40 -10.92 2.75 3.45
CA LEU A 40 -9.48 3.01 3.40
C LEU A 40 -8.68 1.90 4.09
N PHE A 41 -9.08 1.46 5.28
CA PHE A 41 -8.41 0.34 5.96
C PHE A 41 -8.46 -0.97 5.16
N GLN A 42 -9.57 -1.25 4.47
CA GLN A 42 -9.67 -2.42 3.61
C GLN A 42 -8.72 -2.33 2.41
N VAL A 43 -8.67 -1.16 1.76
CA VAL A 43 -7.77 -0.90 0.63
C VAL A 43 -6.30 -1.00 1.09
N GLU A 44 -5.95 -0.40 2.22
CA GLU A 44 -4.60 -0.50 2.79
C GLU A 44 -4.20 -1.96 3.09
N GLY A 45 -5.15 -2.76 3.61
CA GLY A 45 -4.94 -4.19 3.82
C GLY A 45 -4.69 -4.95 2.51
N GLN A 46 -5.50 -4.69 1.48
CA GLN A 46 -5.32 -5.30 0.16
C GLN A 46 -4.00 -4.89 -0.49
N MET A 47 -3.61 -3.62 -0.38
CA MET A 47 -2.31 -3.14 -0.88
C MET A 47 -1.16 -3.83 -0.17
N ARG A 48 -1.22 -3.99 1.16
CA ARG A 48 -0.17 -4.72 1.91
C ARG A 48 -0.09 -6.18 1.50
N GLN A 49 -1.23 -6.83 1.26
CA GLN A 49 -1.25 -8.21 0.78
C GLN A 49 -0.59 -8.32 -0.60
N ALA A 50 -0.92 -7.41 -1.53
CA ALA A 50 -0.29 -7.37 -2.85
C ALA A 50 1.22 -7.08 -2.76
N GLU A 51 1.67 -6.18 -1.87
CA GLU A 51 3.09 -5.94 -1.60
C GLU A 51 3.80 -7.24 -1.15
N MET A 52 3.16 -8.05 -0.30
CA MET A 52 3.71 -9.32 0.18
C MET A 52 3.80 -10.36 -0.94
N GLU A 53 2.73 -10.56 -1.70
CA GLU A 53 2.68 -11.49 -2.85
C GLU A 53 3.72 -11.11 -3.91
N GLN A 54 3.92 -9.81 -4.15
CA GLN A 54 4.94 -9.33 -5.07
C GLN A 54 6.35 -9.71 -4.60
N ILE A 55 6.67 -9.58 -3.32
CA ILE A 55 8.00 -9.94 -2.80
C ILE A 55 8.17 -11.48 -2.78
N GLU A 56 7.12 -12.23 -2.47
CA GLU A 56 7.13 -13.70 -2.53
C GLU A 56 7.51 -14.22 -3.92
N LEU A 57 7.05 -13.55 -4.99
CA LEU A 57 7.49 -13.86 -6.36
C LEU A 57 9.02 -13.76 -6.52
N TYR A 58 9.66 -12.74 -5.97
CA TYR A 58 11.12 -12.62 -6.02
C TYR A 58 11.81 -13.72 -5.21
N HIS A 59 11.27 -14.09 -4.05
CA HIS A 59 11.78 -15.20 -3.25
C HIS A 59 11.75 -16.52 -4.02
N VAL A 60 10.62 -16.86 -4.65
CA VAL A 60 10.49 -18.08 -5.46
C VAL A 60 11.54 -18.14 -6.56
N ILE A 61 11.76 -17.03 -7.26
CA ILE A 61 12.78 -16.97 -8.32
C ILE A 61 14.18 -17.12 -7.71
N ILE A 62 14.51 -16.36 -6.67
CA ILE A 62 15.82 -16.40 -6.00
C ILE A 62 16.16 -17.79 -5.48
N ASP A 63 15.19 -18.48 -4.86
CA ASP A 63 15.34 -19.81 -4.29
C ASP A 63 15.64 -20.85 -5.39
N GLU A 64 14.98 -20.75 -6.54
CA GLU A 64 15.24 -21.63 -7.69
C GLU A 64 16.68 -21.48 -8.22
N PHE A 65 17.19 -20.25 -8.26
CA PHE A 65 18.59 -20.00 -8.63
C PHE A 65 19.58 -20.24 -7.47
N GLN A 66 19.10 -20.48 -6.25
CA GLN A 66 19.88 -20.63 -5.02
C GLN A 66 20.81 -19.44 -4.75
N LEU A 67 20.29 -18.22 -4.96
CA LEU A 67 21.04 -16.99 -4.71
C LEU A 67 20.89 -16.57 -3.25
N ASP A 68 22.00 -16.23 -2.59
CA ASP A 68 21.95 -15.72 -1.21
C ASP A 68 21.66 -14.22 -1.23
N VAL A 69 20.42 -13.86 -0.89
CA VAL A 69 19.96 -12.46 -0.82
C VAL A 69 19.50 -12.17 0.60
N PRO A 70 20.15 -11.23 1.32
CA PRO A 70 19.79 -10.91 2.69
C PRO A 70 18.56 -10.00 2.72
N PHE A 71 17.37 -10.61 2.65
CA PHE A 71 16.12 -9.85 2.78
C PHE A 71 15.99 -9.25 4.19
N PRO A 72 15.81 -7.93 4.31
CA PRO A 72 15.53 -7.31 5.59
C PRO A 72 14.13 -7.70 6.08
N ASN A 73 13.85 -7.36 7.34
CA ASN A 73 12.56 -7.66 7.94
C ASN A 73 11.43 -6.94 7.17
N TRP A 74 10.27 -7.58 7.00
CA TRP A 74 9.15 -7.07 6.18
C TRP A 74 8.61 -5.70 6.61
N GLY A 75 8.86 -5.30 7.87
CA GLY A 75 8.53 -3.98 8.39
C GLY A 75 9.52 -2.86 7.99
N ASP A 76 10.72 -3.20 7.52
CA ASP A 76 11.74 -2.25 7.08
C ASP A 76 11.58 -1.89 5.59
N ARG A 77 10.62 -1.01 5.32
CA ARG A 77 10.32 -0.54 3.97
C ARG A 77 11.51 0.17 3.31
N VAL A 78 12.33 0.88 4.09
CA VAL A 78 13.49 1.62 3.56
C VAL A 78 14.59 0.63 3.19
N GLY A 79 14.85 -0.36 4.03
CA GLY A 79 15.78 -1.45 3.75
C GLY A 79 15.38 -2.23 2.49
N LEU A 80 14.11 -2.61 2.37
CA LEU A 80 13.60 -3.28 1.17
C LEU A 80 13.80 -2.43 -0.09
N GLN A 81 13.42 -1.14 -0.06
CA GLN A 81 13.62 -0.27 -1.23
C GLN A 81 15.08 -0.12 -1.64
N ARG A 82 16.02 -0.08 -0.69
CA ARG A 82 17.45 -0.05 -1.00
C ARG A 82 17.91 -1.37 -1.61
N LEU A 83 17.55 -2.50 -1.00
CA LEU A 83 17.92 -3.82 -1.48
C LEU A 83 17.46 -4.04 -2.93
N PHE A 84 16.21 -3.71 -3.26
CA PHE A 84 15.66 -3.85 -4.61
C PHE A 84 16.32 -2.94 -5.65
N LYS A 85 16.92 -1.81 -5.22
CA LYS A 85 17.65 -0.90 -6.11
C LYS A 85 19.11 -1.31 -6.30
N GLU A 86 19.73 -1.86 -5.27
CA GLU A 86 21.17 -2.08 -5.21
C GLU A 86 21.58 -3.52 -5.51
N HIS A 87 20.74 -4.51 -5.20
CA HIS A 87 21.10 -5.92 -5.35
C HIS A 87 21.03 -6.37 -6.82
N PRO A 88 22.15 -6.81 -7.44
CA PRO A 88 22.21 -7.13 -8.88
C PRO A 88 21.19 -8.19 -9.33
N ALA A 89 20.96 -9.21 -8.50
CA ALA A 89 19.98 -10.25 -8.81
C ALA A 89 18.55 -9.69 -8.84
N LEU A 90 18.17 -8.87 -7.86
CA LEU A 90 16.84 -8.27 -7.80
C LEU A 90 16.63 -7.30 -8.95
N VAL A 91 17.62 -6.46 -9.27
CA VAL A 91 17.56 -5.57 -10.43
C VAL A 91 17.38 -6.35 -11.73
N THR A 92 18.06 -7.49 -11.87
CA THR A 92 17.93 -8.35 -13.06
C THR A 92 16.54 -8.97 -13.16
N ILE A 93 16.02 -9.50 -12.05
CA ILE A 93 14.66 -10.06 -11.99
C ILE A 93 13.61 -8.97 -12.26
N THR A 94 13.74 -7.78 -11.66
CA THR A 94 12.83 -6.66 -11.92
C THR A 94 12.81 -6.30 -13.40
N ARG A 95 13.97 -6.19 -14.05
CA ARG A 95 14.04 -5.90 -15.48
C ARG A 95 13.38 -6.98 -16.33
N PHE A 96 13.48 -8.24 -15.95
CA PHE A 96 12.77 -9.34 -16.60
C PHE A 96 11.24 -9.22 -16.39
N LEU A 97 10.78 -9.00 -15.16
CA LEU A 97 9.36 -8.85 -14.84
C LEU A 97 8.72 -7.60 -15.46
N GLU A 98 9.53 -6.57 -15.74
CA GLU A 98 9.14 -5.34 -16.45
C GLU A 98 9.28 -5.45 -17.99
N ASP A 99 9.53 -6.64 -18.53
CA ASP A 99 9.65 -6.89 -19.98
C ASP A 99 10.81 -6.13 -20.66
N GLN A 100 11.86 -5.79 -19.90
CA GLN A 100 13.08 -5.14 -20.39
C GLN A 100 14.24 -6.13 -20.61
N LEU A 101 14.03 -7.40 -20.27
CA LEU A 101 14.99 -8.48 -20.41
C LEU A 101 14.21 -9.74 -20.78
N ASP A 102 14.72 -10.50 -21.74
CA ASP A 102 14.15 -11.78 -22.15
C ASP A 102 14.51 -12.90 -21.16
N ALA A 103 13.82 -14.04 -21.28
CA ALA A 103 14.02 -15.16 -20.38
C ALA A 103 15.45 -15.73 -20.44
N GLU A 104 16.03 -15.85 -21.64
CA GLU A 104 17.41 -16.33 -21.83
C GLU A 104 18.41 -15.36 -21.21
N GLY A 105 18.30 -14.05 -21.48
CA GLY A 105 19.18 -13.04 -20.90
C GLY A 105 19.05 -12.90 -19.38
N CYS A 106 17.88 -13.19 -18.82
CA CYS A 106 17.67 -13.26 -17.36
C CYS A 106 18.38 -14.49 -16.77
N PHE A 107 18.17 -15.67 -17.36
CA PHE A 107 18.78 -16.91 -16.93
C PHE A 107 20.31 -16.84 -16.92
N ASP A 108 20.92 -16.32 -17.99
CA ASP A 108 22.37 -16.21 -18.12
C ASP A 108 22.96 -15.32 -17.00
N ARG A 109 22.36 -14.14 -16.79
CA ARG A 109 22.84 -13.18 -15.77
C ARG A 109 22.70 -13.71 -14.35
N LEU A 110 21.57 -14.36 -14.03
CA LEU A 110 21.38 -14.94 -12.69
C LEU A 110 22.33 -16.12 -12.45
N THR A 111 22.60 -16.93 -13.48
CA THR A 111 23.53 -18.06 -13.39
C THR A 111 24.98 -17.59 -13.25
N GLU A 112 25.37 -16.49 -13.89
CA GLU A 112 26.68 -15.86 -13.70
C GLU A 112 26.88 -15.39 -12.26
N MET A 113 25.83 -14.86 -11.63
CA MET A 113 25.87 -14.41 -10.23
C MET A 113 25.95 -15.57 -9.22
N LYS A 114 25.52 -16.77 -9.62
CA LYS A 114 25.65 -17.99 -8.82
C LYS A 114 27.09 -18.51 -8.78
N LYS A 115 27.92 -18.21 -9.78
CA LYS A 115 29.31 -18.64 -9.76
C LYS A 115 30.00 -17.97 -8.58
N PRO A 116 30.47 -18.73 -7.58
CA PRO A 116 31.19 -18.15 -6.47
C PRO A 116 32.37 -17.36 -7.03
N ALA A 117 32.68 -16.23 -6.38
CA ALA A 117 33.96 -15.59 -6.49
C ALA A 117 35.05 -16.61 -6.18
N ASP A 118 35.55 -17.29 -7.20
CA ASP A 118 36.61 -18.27 -7.06
C ASP A 118 37.71 -17.91 -8.06
N ARG A 119 38.92 -17.77 -7.51
CA ARG A 119 40.23 -17.48 -8.15
C ARG A 119 40.75 -16.04 -8.02
N THR A 120 41.16 -15.69 -6.81
CA THR A 120 42.50 -15.12 -6.58
C THR A 120 43.13 -15.86 -5.40
N ASN A 121 43.69 -17.06 -5.60
CA ASN A 121 45.05 -17.41 -6.10
C ASN A 121 46.04 -17.69 -4.96
N PRO A 122 47.07 -18.52 -5.23
CA PRO A 122 47.58 -19.61 -4.38
C PRO A 122 48.60 -19.20 -3.30
#